data_AF-A0A1S8WSC9-F1
#
_entry.id   AF-A0A1S8WSC9-F1
#
_cell.length_a   1.000
_cell.length_b   1.000
_cell.length_c   1.000
_cell.angle_alpha   90.00
_cell.angle_beta   90.00
_cell.angle_gamma   90.00
#
_symmetry.space_group_name_H-M   'P 1'
#
loop_
_entity.id
_entity.type
_entity.pdbx_description
1 polymer ?
#
loop_
_entity_poly.entity_id
_entity_poly.type
_entity_poly.pdbx_seq_one_letter_code
_entity_poly.pdbx_strand_id
1 'polypeptide(L)'
;SSLLSLLSLFLCLFGTDAKCIWYGIAVHSEDHPRYRAYDGPGRPLNDADAFKILSKLCPNYALAPDTPLCCDKEQLQFFQNSSKAAYELLRRCPACWANFRLLFCAMTCDPEQANFLNPTIVDNYVESVAFNLTNSVANTFFNSCKDVQFPGGHAIDSICGTTSCTPELLLKGLGGSQSPFPVEYDIVADGEKAFDQQFYFCNATVPRRHLDSGGPACSCLDCESSCVPPPEPPAPTPIPKGGPEELIK
;
A
#
# COMPACT_ATOMS: atom_id res chain seq x y z
N SER A 1 -1.31 -62.73 1.75
CA SER A 1 -2.35 -61.70 1.62
C SER A 1 -2.47 -60.95 2.93
N SER A 2 -2.05 -59.68 2.94
CA SER A 2 -2.29 -58.63 3.94
C SER A 2 -1.40 -57.44 3.53
N LEU A 3 -1.63 -56.83 2.36
CA LEU A 3 -2.36 -55.55 2.22
C LEU A 3 -2.16 -54.62 3.43
N LEU A 4 -1.27 -53.65 3.30
CA LEU A 4 -1.63 -52.27 2.93
C LEU A 4 -2.64 -51.63 3.89
N SER A 5 -2.16 -51.17 5.04
CA SER A 5 -2.82 -50.11 5.80
C SER A 5 -1.85 -49.58 6.85
N LEU A 6 -1.13 -48.52 6.51
CA LEU A 6 -0.57 -47.51 7.42
C LEU A 6 0.26 -46.49 6.60
N LEU A 7 -0.39 -45.90 5.60
CA LEU A 7 0.05 -44.63 5.02
C LEU A 7 -1.12 -43.65 5.15
N SER A 8 -1.56 -43.43 6.39
CA SER A 8 -2.55 -42.39 6.68
C SER A 8 -1.82 -41.06 6.75
N LEU A 9 -1.65 -40.48 5.56
CA LEU A 9 -1.77 -39.06 5.24
C LEU A 9 -1.99 -38.13 6.46
N PHE A 10 -0.93 -37.82 7.19
CA PHE A 10 -0.87 -36.60 8.00
C PHE A 10 -0.38 -35.47 7.08
N LEU A 11 -1.24 -35.08 6.13
CA LEU A 11 -1.20 -33.71 5.63
C LEU A 11 -1.69 -32.86 6.81
N CYS A 12 -0.76 -32.42 7.67
CA CYS A 12 -0.99 -31.20 8.43
C CYS A 12 -1.22 -30.11 7.38
N LEU A 13 -2.49 -29.86 7.08
CA LEU A 13 -2.92 -28.57 6.56
C LEU A 13 -2.45 -27.57 7.62
N PHE A 14 -1.29 -26.96 7.40
CA PHE A 14 -1.02 -25.64 7.95
C PHE A 14 -1.97 -24.68 7.22
N GLY A 15 -3.28 -24.82 7.47
CA GLY A 15 -4.20 -23.73 7.29
C GLY A 15 -3.81 -22.75 8.37
N THR A 16 -3.11 -21.69 8.01
CA THR A 16 -3.27 -20.48 8.79
C THR A 16 -4.77 -20.21 8.73
N ASP A 17 -5.45 -20.33 9.87
CA ASP A 17 -6.86 -19.94 9.94
C ASP A 17 -6.87 -18.45 9.60
N ALA A 18 -7.21 -18.14 8.35
CA ALA A 18 -7.54 -16.80 7.91
C ALA A 18 -8.48 -16.22 8.97
N LYS A 19 -8.08 -15.16 9.66
CA LYS A 19 -8.84 -14.55 10.74
C LYS A 19 -9.14 -13.12 10.37
N CYS A 20 -10.37 -12.92 9.95
CA CYS A 20 -10.94 -11.61 9.80
C CYS A 20 -11.16 -10.97 11.17
N ILE A 21 -11.26 -9.65 11.20
CA ILE A 21 -11.71 -8.89 12.38
C ILE A 21 -13.06 -8.18 12.15
N TRP A 22 -13.48 -8.11 10.88
CA TRP A 22 -14.81 -7.67 10.47
C TRP A 22 -15.29 -8.38 9.22
N TYR A 23 -16.58 -8.25 8.92
CA TYR A 23 -17.15 -8.61 7.63
C TYR A 23 -18.45 -7.84 7.37
N GLY A 24 -18.47 -7.06 6.30
CA GLY A 24 -19.63 -6.29 5.84
C GLY A 24 -19.90 -5.01 6.63
N ILE A 25 -20.76 -4.18 6.03
CA ILE A 25 -21.23 -2.91 6.60
C ILE A 25 -22.57 -3.13 7.28
N ALA A 26 -22.67 -2.83 8.58
CA ALA A 26 -23.91 -2.97 9.32
C ALA A 26 -24.75 -1.69 9.35
N VAL A 27 -24.09 -0.53 9.39
CA VAL A 27 -24.75 0.78 9.32
C VAL A 27 -24.14 1.56 8.18
N HIS A 28 -24.97 1.94 7.23
CA HIS A 28 -24.56 2.68 6.04
C HIS A 28 -24.43 4.17 6.36
N SER A 29 -23.37 4.78 5.83
CA SER A 29 -23.09 6.21 5.88
C SER A 29 -22.16 6.52 4.71
N GLU A 30 -22.24 7.74 4.18
CA GLU A 30 -21.40 8.16 3.05
C GLU A 30 -19.94 8.33 3.47
N ASP A 31 -19.70 8.78 4.71
CA ASP A 31 -18.35 9.09 5.21
C ASP A 31 -17.89 8.06 6.27
N HIS A 32 -18.79 7.68 7.18
CA HIS A 32 -18.44 6.89 8.38
C HIS A 32 -19.37 5.68 8.59
N PRO A 33 -19.35 4.69 7.68
CA PRO A 33 -20.11 3.45 7.84
C PRO A 33 -19.60 2.64 9.04
N ARG A 34 -20.50 1.93 9.74
CA ARG A 34 -20.10 1.04 10.86
C ARG A 34 -19.98 -0.39 10.38
N TYR A 35 -18.78 -0.96 10.52
CA TYR A 35 -18.47 -2.33 10.10
C TYR A 35 -18.86 -3.30 11.19
N ARG A 36 -19.34 -4.49 10.80
CA ARG A 36 -19.72 -5.54 11.75
C ARG A 36 -18.49 -6.32 12.21
N ALA A 37 -18.29 -6.43 13.51
CA ALA A 37 -17.30 -7.31 14.11
C ALA A 37 -17.50 -8.76 13.64
N TYR A 38 -16.40 -9.42 13.27
CA TYR A 38 -16.42 -10.80 12.80
C TYR A 38 -15.04 -11.41 12.97
N ASP A 39 -14.95 -12.56 13.65
CA ASP A 39 -13.72 -13.25 14.02
C ASP A 39 -13.54 -14.60 13.27
N GLY A 40 -14.34 -14.82 12.23
CA GLY A 40 -14.35 -16.06 11.46
C GLY A 40 -13.43 -16.04 10.24
N PRO A 41 -13.48 -17.12 9.42
CA PRO A 41 -12.66 -17.23 8.23
C PRO A 41 -13.06 -16.25 7.13
N GLY A 42 -12.08 -15.89 6.30
CA GLY A 42 -12.32 -15.18 5.05
C GLY A 42 -13.26 -15.95 4.13
N ARG A 43 -14.01 -15.22 3.31
CA ARG A 43 -15.03 -15.76 2.41
C ARG A 43 -14.75 -15.34 0.97
N PRO A 44 -15.02 -16.20 -0.02
CA PRO A 44 -14.99 -15.77 -1.41
C PRO A 44 -16.12 -14.78 -1.68
N LEU A 45 -15.87 -13.81 -2.57
CA LEU A 45 -16.86 -12.78 -2.91
C LEU A 45 -18.14 -13.35 -3.53
N ASN A 46 -18.03 -14.45 -4.31
CA ASN A 46 -19.14 -15.08 -5.03
C ASN A 46 -19.97 -14.10 -5.89
N ASP A 47 -19.37 -12.99 -6.34
CA ASP A 47 -20.00 -11.96 -7.15
C ASP A 47 -19.00 -11.48 -8.20
N ALA A 48 -19.34 -11.66 -9.48
CA ALA A 48 -18.45 -11.35 -10.60
C ALA A 48 -18.17 -9.85 -10.73
N ASP A 49 -19.10 -8.97 -10.35
CA ASP A 49 -18.92 -7.53 -10.40
C ASP A 49 -18.07 -7.04 -9.23
N ALA A 50 -18.27 -7.61 -8.04
CA ALA A 50 -17.37 -7.39 -6.90
C ALA A 50 -15.94 -7.83 -7.23
N PHE A 51 -15.77 -8.99 -7.87
CA PHE A 51 -14.45 -9.47 -8.28
C PHE A 51 -13.79 -8.56 -9.33
N LYS A 52 -14.55 -7.94 -10.24
CA LYS A 52 -14.02 -6.91 -11.15
C LYS A 52 -13.54 -5.66 -10.40
N ILE A 53 -14.25 -5.23 -9.36
CA ILE A 53 -13.82 -4.10 -8.51
C ILE A 53 -12.52 -4.48 -7.81
N LEU A 54 -12.49 -5.64 -7.15
CA LEU A 54 -11.30 -6.18 -6.48
C LEU A 54 -10.10 -6.27 -7.44
N SER A 55 -10.31 -6.81 -8.64
CA SER A 55 -9.25 -6.99 -9.65
C SER A 55 -8.62 -5.69 -10.15
N LYS A 56 -9.34 -4.56 -10.02
CA LYS A 56 -8.83 -3.23 -10.40
C LYS A 56 -8.23 -2.48 -9.21
N LEU A 57 -8.92 -2.52 -8.08
CA LEU A 57 -8.58 -1.74 -6.89
C LEU A 57 -7.54 -2.44 -6.01
N CYS A 58 -7.71 -3.74 -5.80
CA CYS A 58 -6.92 -4.58 -4.90
C CYS A 58 -6.35 -5.80 -5.64
N PRO A 59 -5.58 -5.62 -6.72
CA PRO A 59 -5.14 -6.73 -7.56
C PRO A 59 -4.23 -7.74 -6.84
N ASN A 60 -3.60 -7.36 -5.72
CA ASN A 60 -2.81 -8.25 -4.87
C ASN A 60 -3.67 -9.32 -4.16
N TYR A 61 -4.97 -9.07 -4.00
CA TYR A 61 -5.92 -9.97 -3.34
C TYR A 61 -6.87 -10.68 -4.34
N ALA A 62 -6.79 -10.33 -5.63
CA ALA A 62 -7.67 -10.87 -6.67
C ALA A 62 -7.14 -12.18 -7.30
N LEU A 63 -6.52 -13.07 -6.52
CA LEU A 63 -5.73 -14.21 -7.03
C LEU A 63 -6.58 -15.22 -7.82
N ALA A 64 -7.73 -15.59 -7.28
CA ALA A 64 -8.71 -16.51 -7.87
C ALA A 64 -10.15 -16.16 -7.41
N PRO A 65 -11.21 -16.55 -8.14
CA PRO A 65 -12.59 -16.23 -7.76
C PRO A 65 -13.02 -16.76 -6.39
N ASP A 66 -12.40 -17.84 -5.92
CA ASP A 66 -12.63 -18.52 -4.64
C ASP A 66 -11.65 -18.08 -3.53
N THR A 67 -10.83 -17.05 -3.78
CA THR A 67 -9.89 -16.52 -2.78
C THR A 67 -10.68 -16.08 -1.53
N PRO A 68 -10.34 -16.58 -0.33
CA PRO A 68 -10.96 -16.11 0.90
C PRO A 68 -10.53 -14.68 1.21
N LEU A 69 -11.49 -13.81 1.51
CA LEU A 69 -11.27 -12.38 1.78
C LEU A 69 -12.09 -11.95 3.01
N CYS A 70 -11.62 -10.91 3.69
CA CYS A 70 -12.33 -10.32 4.84
C CYS A 70 -13.20 -9.12 4.47
N CYS A 71 -13.58 -9.02 3.20
CA CYS A 71 -14.43 -7.96 2.69
C CYS A 71 -15.56 -8.51 1.80
N ASP A 72 -16.67 -7.77 1.76
CA ASP A 72 -17.73 -7.98 0.79
C ASP A 72 -17.75 -6.88 -0.31
N LYS A 73 -18.77 -6.96 -1.17
CA LYS A 73 -18.99 -6.02 -2.25
C LYS A 73 -19.19 -4.59 -1.76
N GLU A 74 -19.92 -4.41 -0.67
CA GLU A 74 -20.28 -3.08 -0.15
C GLU A 74 -19.03 -2.38 0.41
N GLN A 75 -18.19 -3.11 1.14
CA GLN A 75 -16.91 -2.60 1.63
C GLN A 75 -15.96 -2.22 0.49
N LEU A 76 -15.89 -3.04 -0.56
CA LEU A 76 -15.10 -2.75 -1.76
C LEU A 76 -15.60 -1.51 -2.50
N GLN A 77 -16.92 -1.35 -2.65
CA GLN A 77 -17.52 -0.19 -3.28
C GLN A 77 -17.30 1.09 -2.45
N PHE A 78 -17.39 0.99 -1.13
CA PHE A 78 -17.07 2.08 -0.23
C PHE A 78 -15.61 2.51 -0.41
N PHE A 79 -14.66 1.57 -0.36
CA PHE A 79 -13.25 1.88 -0.55
C PHE A 79 -12.95 2.46 -1.95
N GLN A 80 -13.60 1.94 -3.00
CA GLN A 80 -13.47 2.50 -4.34
C GLN A 80 -13.93 3.97 -4.41
N ASN A 81 -15.00 4.32 -3.70
CA ASN A 81 -15.52 5.68 -3.69
C ASN A 81 -14.68 6.62 -2.83
N SER A 82 -14.29 6.20 -1.62
CA SER A 82 -13.48 7.02 -0.69
C SER A 82 -12.06 7.26 -1.20
N SER A 83 -11.50 6.33 -1.99
CA SER A 83 -10.15 6.47 -2.55
C SER A 83 -10.04 7.42 -3.75
N LYS A 84 -11.14 7.97 -4.29
CA LYS A 84 -11.11 8.86 -5.47
C LYS A 84 -10.26 10.11 -5.27
N ALA A 85 -10.37 10.76 -4.11
CA ALA A 85 -9.57 11.94 -3.80
C ALA A 85 -8.07 11.59 -3.72
N ALA A 86 -7.74 10.48 -3.05
CA ALA A 86 -6.38 9.97 -2.99
C ALA A 86 -5.84 9.60 -4.38
N TYR A 87 -6.66 9.01 -5.25
CA TYR A 87 -6.25 8.71 -6.62
C TYR A 87 -5.82 9.96 -7.38
N GLU A 88 -6.59 11.06 -7.32
CA GLU A 88 -6.21 12.29 -8.01
C GLU A 88 -4.89 12.90 -7.49
N LEU A 89 -4.60 12.75 -6.20
CA LEU A 89 -3.33 13.18 -5.60
C LEU A 89 -2.16 12.29 -6.07
N LEU A 90 -2.33 10.97 -5.99
CA LEU A 90 -1.21 10.03 -6.01
C LEU A 90 -0.95 9.39 -7.38
N ARG A 91 -1.89 9.44 -8.33
CA ARG A 91 -1.82 8.71 -9.62
C ARG A 91 -0.68 9.11 -10.54
N ARG A 92 -0.03 10.26 -10.33
CA ARG A 92 1.14 10.67 -11.12
C ARG A 92 2.33 9.72 -10.96
N CYS A 93 2.43 9.04 -9.81
CA CYS A 93 3.44 8.03 -9.57
C CYS A 93 2.76 6.67 -9.33
N PRO A 94 2.86 5.72 -10.28
CA PRO A 94 2.20 4.42 -10.17
C PRO A 94 2.58 3.65 -8.90
N ALA A 95 3.83 3.75 -8.44
CA ALA A 95 4.29 3.12 -7.20
C ALA A 95 3.58 3.69 -5.97
N CYS A 96 3.48 5.03 -5.87
CA CYS A 96 2.78 5.70 -4.78
C CYS A 96 1.32 5.28 -4.69
N TRP A 97 0.59 5.33 -5.82
CA TRP A 97 -0.78 4.86 -5.87
C TRP A 97 -0.86 3.39 -5.50
N ALA A 98 -0.03 2.52 -6.08
CA ALA A 98 -0.05 1.08 -5.82
C ALA A 98 0.18 0.74 -4.35
N ASN A 99 1.08 1.45 -3.66
CA ASN A 99 1.36 1.30 -2.24
C ASN A 99 0.20 1.77 -1.36
N PHE A 100 -0.39 2.94 -1.69
CA PHE A 100 -1.59 3.44 -1.00
C PHE A 100 -2.70 2.40 -1.05
N ARG A 101 -3.07 1.91 -2.24
CA ARG A 101 -4.13 0.89 -2.33
C ARG A 101 -3.72 -0.42 -1.68
N LEU A 102 -2.46 -0.87 -1.77
CA LEU A 102 -2.04 -2.10 -1.10
C LEU A 102 -2.27 -2.04 0.42
N LEU A 103 -1.93 -0.91 1.06
CA LEU A 103 -2.15 -0.68 2.49
C LEU A 103 -3.65 -0.80 2.86
N PHE A 104 -4.51 -0.07 2.14
CA PHE A 104 -5.95 -0.08 2.42
C PHE A 104 -6.65 -1.38 1.99
N CYS A 105 -6.17 -2.04 0.94
CA CYS A 105 -6.65 -3.37 0.54
C CYS A 105 -6.28 -4.42 1.58
N ALA A 106 -5.09 -4.33 2.19
CA ALA A 106 -4.70 -5.20 3.28
C ALA A 106 -5.61 -5.00 4.48
N MET A 107 -5.81 -3.74 4.88
CA MET A 107 -6.74 -3.41 5.95
C MET A 107 -8.13 -3.98 5.65
N THR A 108 -8.65 -3.79 4.43
CA THR A 108 -10.05 -4.09 4.09
C THR A 108 -10.32 -5.56 3.85
N CYS A 109 -9.44 -6.26 3.12
CA CYS A 109 -9.76 -7.53 2.47
C CYS A 109 -8.80 -8.69 2.79
N ASP A 110 -7.65 -8.44 3.42
CA ASP A 110 -6.66 -9.50 3.69
C ASP A 110 -7.29 -10.63 4.53
N PRO A 111 -7.15 -11.90 4.15
CA PRO A 111 -7.68 -13.02 4.93
C PRO A 111 -7.05 -13.13 6.34
N GLU A 112 -5.89 -12.54 6.56
CA GLU A 112 -5.08 -12.65 7.78
C GLU A 112 -5.06 -11.33 8.58
N GLN A 113 -6.09 -10.49 8.45
CA GLN A 113 -6.25 -9.20 9.16
C GLN A 113 -5.84 -9.26 10.64
N ALA A 114 -6.26 -10.29 11.39
CA ALA A 114 -5.98 -10.42 12.82
C ALA A 114 -4.48 -10.57 13.16
N ASN A 115 -3.60 -10.73 12.17
CA ASN A 115 -2.15 -10.73 12.38
C ASN A 115 -1.54 -9.34 12.42
N PHE A 116 -2.24 -8.29 11.99
CA PHE A 116 -1.68 -6.94 11.94
C PHE A 116 -2.69 -5.83 12.26
N LEU A 117 -3.97 -6.17 12.46
CA LEU A 117 -5.02 -5.26 12.90
C LEU A 117 -5.52 -5.65 14.29
N ASN A 118 -5.62 -4.65 15.17
CA ASN A 118 -6.20 -4.77 16.50
C ASN A 118 -7.44 -3.86 16.59
N PRO A 119 -8.66 -4.42 16.51
CA PRO A 119 -9.88 -3.61 16.57
C PRO A 119 -10.27 -3.25 18.01
N THR A 120 -10.82 -2.06 18.20
CA THR A 120 -11.67 -1.75 19.34
C THR A 120 -13.12 -2.00 18.92
N ILE A 121 -13.81 -2.89 19.64
CA ILE A 121 -15.18 -3.32 19.31
C ILE A 121 -16.14 -2.82 20.39
N VAL A 122 -17.22 -2.14 19.98
CA VAL A 122 -18.30 -1.66 20.84
C VAL A 122 -19.64 -2.07 20.23
N ASP A 123 -20.49 -2.74 21.01
CA ASP A 123 -21.81 -3.22 20.57
C ASP A 123 -21.81 -4.03 19.26
N ASN A 124 -20.77 -4.87 19.05
CA ASN A 124 -20.51 -5.65 17.83
C ASN A 124 -20.15 -4.82 16.58
N TYR A 125 -19.75 -3.56 16.75
CA TYR A 125 -19.23 -2.72 15.68
C TYR A 125 -17.76 -2.41 15.88
N VAL A 126 -17.02 -2.31 14.78
CA VAL A 126 -15.65 -1.78 14.79
C VAL A 126 -15.74 -0.28 15.04
N GLU A 127 -15.16 0.17 16.16
CA GLU A 127 -15.15 1.57 16.55
C GLU A 127 -13.83 2.26 16.17
N SER A 128 -12.71 1.54 16.27
CA SER A 128 -11.39 1.97 15.80
C SER A 128 -10.49 0.76 15.56
N VAL A 129 -9.35 0.98 14.90
CA VAL A 129 -8.37 -0.07 14.62
C VAL A 129 -6.95 0.46 14.82
N ALA A 130 -6.11 -0.29 15.51
CA ALA A 130 -4.67 -0.12 15.42
C ALA A 130 -4.10 -1.06 14.35
N PHE A 131 -3.29 -0.52 13.43
CA PHE A 131 -2.73 -1.18 12.27
C PHE A 131 -1.20 -1.18 12.38
N ASN A 132 -0.66 -2.34 12.74
CA ASN A 132 0.78 -2.55 12.88
C ASN A 132 1.44 -2.72 11.52
N LEU A 133 2.45 -1.90 11.24
CA LEU A 133 3.26 -1.91 10.03
C LEU A 133 4.74 -2.13 10.36
N THR A 134 5.47 -2.77 9.45
CA THR A 134 6.93 -2.76 9.55
C THR A 134 7.50 -1.40 9.17
N ASN A 135 8.66 -1.07 9.71
CA ASN A 135 9.40 0.14 9.34
C ASN A 135 9.73 0.17 7.83
N SER A 136 9.94 -1.00 7.22
CA SER A 136 10.14 -1.14 5.78
C SER A 136 8.92 -0.69 4.97
N VAL A 137 7.72 -1.15 5.35
CA VAL A 137 6.46 -0.75 4.70
C VAL A 137 6.22 0.75 4.84
N ALA A 138 6.31 1.30 6.05
CA ALA A 138 6.08 2.71 6.30
C ALA A 138 7.04 3.62 5.51
N ASN A 139 8.33 3.32 5.54
CA ASN A 139 9.34 4.12 4.84
C ASN A 139 9.25 3.95 3.33
N THR A 140 9.01 2.74 2.82
CA THR A 140 8.90 2.53 1.37
C THR A 140 7.67 3.24 0.82
N PHE A 141 6.55 3.20 1.54
CA PHE A 141 5.36 3.94 1.17
C PHE A 141 5.63 5.45 1.12
N PHE A 142 6.15 6.03 2.20
CA PHE A 142 6.47 7.46 2.26
C PHE A 142 7.44 7.85 1.12
N ASN A 143 8.55 7.12 0.95
CA ASN A 143 9.54 7.40 -0.08
C ASN A 143 9.00 7.24 -1.50
N SER A 144 7.98 6.39 -1.69
CA SER A 144 7.33 6.27 -3.00
C SER A 144 6.49 7.50 -3.39
N CYS A 145 6.12 8.33 -2.41
CA CYS A 145 5.15 9.42 -2.56
C CYS A 145 5.71 10.82 -2.28
N LYS A 146 6.79 10.94 -1.51
CA LYS A 146 7.30 12.22 -0.98
C LYS A 146 7.63 13.27 -2.04
N ASP A 147 8.04 12.85 -3.24
CA ASP A 147 8.46 13.76 -4.31
C ASP A 147 7.35 13.98 -5.35
N VAL A 148 6.20 13.31 -5.21
CA VAL A 148 5.10 13.37 -6.18
C VAL A 148 4.51 14.78 -6.19
N GLN A 149 4.54 15.43 -7.34
CA GLN A 149 4.19 16.85 -7.45
C GLN A 149 2.68 17.08 -7.53
N PHE A 150 2.19 18.09 -6.82
CA PHE A 150 0.81 18.55 -6.88
C PHE A 150 0.77 20.09 -6.92
N PRO A 151 -0.27 20.75 -7.47
CA PRO A 151 -0.31 22.21 -7.51
C PRO A 151 -0.10 22.83 -6.11
N GLY A 152 0.99 23.58 -5.95
CA GLY A 152 1.33 24.25 -4.68
C GLY A 152 2.23 23.46 -3.71
N GLY A 153 2.70 22.25 -4.06
CA GLY A 153 3.58 21.46 -3.20
C GLY A 153 3.72 20.00 -3.65
N HIS A 154 3.82 19.09 -2.69
CA HIS A 154 3.78 17.65 -2.94
C HIS A 154 2.39 17.10 -2.69
N ALA A 155 2.03 16.02 -3.37
CA ALA A 155 0.73 15.38 -3.26
C ALA A 155 0.39 14.99 -1.82
N ILE A 156 1.37 14.50 -1.07
CA ILE A 156 1.18 14.08 0.32
C ILE A 156 0.99 15.25 1.28
N ASP A 157 1.36 16.49 0.93
CA ASP A 157 1.19 17.66 1.81
C ASP A 157 -0.29 17.86 2.17
N SER A 158 -1.20 17.58 1.22
CA SER A 158 -2.65 17.62 1.43
C SER A 158 -3.12 16.57 2.45
N ILE A 159 -2.47 15.41 2.48
CA ILE A 159 -2.81 14.31 3.41
C ILE A 159 -2.25 14.61 4.80
N CYS A 160 -1.02 15.13 4.87
CA CYS A 160 -0.35 15.42 6.13
C CYS A 160 -0.84 16.73 6.77
N GLY A 161 -1.47 17.62 5.99
CA GLY A 161 -1.89 18.96 6.43
C GLY A 161 -0.73 19.94 6.63
N THR A 162 0.46 19.61 6.12
CA THR A 162 1.70 20.40 6.23
C THR A 162 2.67 20.03 5.12
N THR A 163 3.52 20.98 4.71
CA THR A 163 4.60 20.76 3.73
C THR A 163 5.82 20.03 4.31
N SER A 164 5.93 19.99 5.64
CA SER A 164 6.98 19.24 6.35
C SER A 164 6.48 17.83 6.70
N CYS A 165 6.00 17.09 5.69
CA CYS A 165 5.45 15.77 5.93
C CYS A 165 6.54 14.74 6.32
N THR A 166 6.21 13.87 7.27
CA THR A 166 7.03 12.71 7.69
C THR A 166 6.23 11.41 7.48
N PRO A 167 6.87 10.22 7.52
CA PRO A 167 6.15 8.95 7.47
C PRO A 167 5.00 8.86 8.49
N GLU A 168 5.23 9.32 9.72
CA GLU A 168 4.25 9.29 10.81
C GLU A 168 3.09 10.26 10.55
N LEU A 169 3.37 11.46 10.05
CA LEU A 169 2.33 12.42 9.70
C LEU A 169 1.49 11.96 8.50
N LEU A 170 2.11 11.32 7.52
CA LEU A 170 1.39 10.72 6.39
C LEU A 170 0.43 9.63 6.88
N LEU A 171 0.93 8.67 7.66
CA LEU A 171 0.11 7.58 8.21
C LEU A 171 -1.01 8.12 9.11
N LYS A 172 -0.71 9.09 9.98
CA LYS A 172 -1.72 9.77 10.81
C LYS A 172 -2.80 10.45 9.97
N GLY A 173 -2.41 11.13 8.89
CA GLY A 173 -3.35 11.78 7.96
C GLY A 173 -4.30 10.79 7.29
N LEU A 174 -3.77 9.62 6.90
CA LEU A 174 -4.55 8.53 6.30
C LEU A 174 -5.56 7.92 7.28
N GLY A 175 -5.20 7.81 8.56
CA GLY A 175 -6.05 7.25 9.61
C GLY A 175 -7.06 8.23 10.22
N GLY A 176 -7.06 9.49 9.76
CA GLY A 176 -7.89 10.57 10.27
C GLY A 176 -9.34 10.55 9.79
N SER A 177 -9.96 11.73 9.70
CA SER A 177 -11.41 11.89 9.47
C SER A 177 -11.91 11.47 8.08
N GLN A 178 -11.03 11.04 7.18
CA GLN A 178 -11.41 10.53 5.85
C GLN A 178 -11.52 8.98 5.85
N SER A 179 -11.14 8.33 6.95
CA SER A 179 -11.33 6.90 7.15
C SER A 179 -12.75 6.60 7.67
N PRO A 180 -13.32 5.40 7.38
CA PRO A 180 -14.66 5.03 7.82
C PRO A 180 -14.81 5.07 9.35
N PHE A 181 -13.72 4.78 10.06
CA PHE A 181 -13.52 4.88 11.49
C PHE A 181 -12.05 5.26 11.74
N PRO A 182 -11.68 5.75 12.93
CA PRO A 182 -10.29 6.07 13.25
C PRO A 182 -9.36 4.87 13.08
N VAL A 183 -8.24 5.08 12.37
CA VAL A 183 -7.17 4.09 12.21
C VAL A 183 -5.88 4.67 12.79
N GLU A 184 -5.33 4.00 13.79
CA GLU A 184 -4.00 4.30 14.32
C GLU A 184 -2.99 3.40 13.62
N TYR A 185 -1.93 3.97 13.06
CA TYR A 185 -0.89 3.20 12.37
C TYR A 185 0.35 3.14 13.25
N ASP A 186 0.72 1.94 13.67
CA ASP A 186 1.85 1.70 14.56
C ASP A 186 3.02 1.10 13.79
N ILE A 187 4.16 1.80 13.78
CA ILE A 187 5.40 1.25 13.23
C ILE A 187 6.07 0.44 14.34
N VAL A 188 6.02 -0.88 14.21
CA VAL A 188 6.53 -1.79 15.24
C VAL A 188 7.93 -2.32 14.93
N ALA A 189 8.59 -2.87 15.94
CA ALA A 189 9.92 -3.44 15.81
C ALA A 189 9.92 -4.74 15.00
N ASP A 190 11.07 -5.09 14.43
CA ASP A 190 11.24 -6.33 13.67
C ASP A 190 10.93 -7.57 14.55
N GLY A 191 10.18 -8.52 13.99
CA GLY A 191 9.77 -9.75 14.68
C GLY A 191 8.43 -9.65 15.41
N GLU A 192 7.84 -8.45 15.51
CA GLU A 192 6.45 -8.30 15.94
C GLU A 192 5.46 -8.64 14.82
N LYS A 193 4.22 -8.93 15.23
CA LYS A 193 3.10 -9.16 14.32
C LYS A 193 2.71 -7.85 13.63
N ALA A 194 3.04 -7.74 12.35
CA ALA A 194 2.81 -6.56 11.55
C ALA A 194 2.57 -6.92 10.09
N PHE A 195 1.97 -5.99 9.36
CA PHE A 195 1.86 -6.09 7.92
C PHE A 195 3.22 -5.83 7.29
N ASP A 196 3.73 -6.86 6.64
CA ASP A 196 5.03 -6.87 5.98
C ASP A 196 4.88 -7.43 4.57
N GLN A 197 4.51 -6.55 3.64
CA GLN A 197 4.38 -6.89 2.22
C GLN A 197 5.34 -6.04 1.39
N GLN A 198 5.70 -6.55 0.21
CA GLN A 198 6.59 -5.83 -0.68
C GLN A 198 5.92 -4.60 -1.27
N PHE A 199 6.38 -3.42 -0.86
CA PHE A 199 5.99 -2.14 -1.42
C PHE A 199 6.92 -1.76 -2.59
N TYR A 200 6.43 -0.89 -3.46
CA TYR A 200 7.13 -0.44 -4.64
C TYR A 200 7.94 0.82 -4.37
N PHE A 201 9.23 0.80 -4.72
CA PHE A 201 10.02 2.03 -4.82
C PHE A 201 9.52 2.89 -5.99
N CYS A 202 9.60 4.22 -5.87
CA CYS A 202 9.12 5.11 -6.94
C CYS A 202 9.92 5.00 -8.24
N ASN A 203 11.17 4.54 -8.18
CA ASN A 203 12.01 4.30 -9.35
C ASN A 203 11.84 2.88 -9.95
N ALA A 204 10.89 2.10 -9.44
CA ALA A 204 10.61 0.75 -9.92
C ALA A 204 9.28 0.69 -10.69
N THR A 205 9.22 -0.20 -11.67
CA THR A 205 7.98 -0.52 -12.39
C THR A 205 7.02 -1.29 -11.49
N VAL A 206 5.75 -0.86 -11.46
CA VAL A 206 4.67 -1.63 -10.85
C VAL A 206 4.17 -2.65 -11.87
N PRO A 207 4.20 -3.96 -11.57
CA PRO A 207 3.79 -4.99 -12.51
C PRO A 207 2.29 -4.93 -12.77
N ARG A 208 1.88 -5.25 -14.00
CA ARG A 208 0.50 -5.52 -14.36
C ARG A 208 -0.03 -6.72 -13.55
N ARG A 209 -1.24 -6.62 -13.04
CA ARG A 209 -1.93 -7.71 -12.33
C ARG A 209 -3.42 -7.72 -12.65
N HIS A 210 -3.96 -8.84 -13.11
CA HIS A 210 -5.38 -8.96 -13.44
C HIS A 210 -5.89 -7.80 -14.32
N LEU A 211 -6.81 -6.99 -13.80
CA LEU A 211 -7.38 -5.82 -14.48
C LEU A 211 -6.65 -4.51 -14.14
N ASP A 212 -5.65 -4.56 -13.29
CA ASP A 212 -4.74 -3.46 -13.00
C ASP A 212 -3.58 -3.44 -14.00
N SER A 213 -3.44 -2.32 -14.71
CA SER A 213 -2.41 -2.16 -15.75
C SER A 213 -0.98 -2.07 -15.21
N GLY A 214 -0.81 -1.88 -13.90
CA GLY A 214 0.48 -1.51 -13.31
C GLY A 214 0.91 -0.11 -13.80
N GLY A 215 2.22 0.11 -13.89
CA GLY A 215 2.77 1.34 -14.45
C GLY A 215 4.28 1.37 -14.45
N PRO A 216 4.90 2.24 -15.27
CA PRO A 216 6.35 2.41 -15.28
C PRO A 216 6.85 3.01 -13.96
N ALA A 217 8.17 3.02 -13.78
CA ALA A 217 8.82 3.87 -12.79
C ALA A 217 8.36 5.34 -12.93
N CYS A 218 8.29 6.04 -11.81
CA CYS A 218 7.85 7.43 -11.74
C CYS A 218 8.88 8.35 -12.41
N SER A 219 8.42 9.50 -12.90
CA SER A 219 9.32 10.48 -13.53
C SER A 219 10.31 11.05 -12.50
N CYS A 220 11.48 11.53 -12.95
CA CYS A 220 12.46 12.21 -12.07
C CYS A 220 11.84 13.39 -11.29
N LEU A 221 10.82 14.06 -11.88
CA LEU A 221 10.10 15.15 -11.22
C LEU A 221 9.23 14.66 -10.05
N ASP A 222 8.69 13.44 -10.15
CA ASP A 222 7.78 12.85 -9.15
C ASP A 222 8.51 11.81 -8.26
N CYS A 223 9.81 11.63 -8.45
CA CYS A 223 10.66 10.67 -7.75
C CYS A 223 12.13 11.00 -8.01
N GLU A 224 12.83 11.56 -7.02
CA GLU A 224 14.23 11.96 -7.17
C GLU A 224 15.13 10.75 -7.50
N SER A 225 14.80 9.57 -6.94
CA SER A 225 15.56 8.34 -7.20
C SER A 225 15.41 7.77 -8.62
N SER A 226 14.54 8.36 -9.45
CA SER A 226 14.43 8.08 -10.88
C SER A 226 15.32 8.97 -11.75
N CYS A 227 15.99 9.97 -11.17
CA CYS A 227 16.84 10.90 -11.91
C CYS A 227 18.14 10.24 -12.36
N VAL A 228 18.55 10.53 -13.60
CA VAL A 228 19.87 10.13 -14.11
C VAL A 228 20.85 11.26 -13.80
N PRO A 229 22.03 10.96 -13.22
CA PRO A 229 23.06 11.98 -12.99
C PRO A 229 23.44 12.67 -14.30
N PRO A 230 23.70 13.99 -14.29
CA PRO A 230 24.23 14.66 -15.47
C PRO A 230 25.58 14.04 -15.88
N PRO A 231 25.91 14.01 -17.18
CA PRO A 231 27.21 13.55 -17.62
C PRO A 231 28.32 14.36 -16.96
N GLU A 232 29.43 13.71 -16.61
CA GLU A 232 30.60 14.42 -16.07
C GLU A 232 31.07 15.49 -17.07
N PRO A 233 31.41 16.71 -16.59
CA PRO A 233 31.97 17.73 -17.45
C PRO A 233 33.25 17.22 -18.13
N PRO A 234 33.50 17.58 -19.40
CA PRO A 234 34.76 17.24 -20.04
C PRO A 234 35.93 17.79 -19.23
N ALA A 235 36.99 16.99 -19.09
CA ALA A 235 38.19 17.39 -18.35
C ALA A 235 38.72 18.72 -18.90
N PRO A 236 39.11 19.67 -18.03
CA PRO A 236 39.67 20.94 -18.48
C PRO A 236 40.89 20.69 -19.36
N THR A 237 40.92 21.33 -20.53
CA THR A 237 42.06 21.25 -21.44
C THR A 237 43.32 21.78 -20.74
N PRO A 238 44.45 21.06 -20.79
CA PRO A 238 45.70 21.55 -20.22
C PRO A 238 46.07 22.89 -20.86
N ILE A 239 46.14 23.95 -20.06
CA ILE A 239 46.67 25.23 -20.51
C ILE A 239 48.15 25.01 -20.83
N PRO A 240 48.61 25.23 -22.08
CA PRO A 240 50.02 25.12 -22.42
C PRO A 240 50.81 26.12 -21.57
N LYS A 241 51.67 25.63 -20.69
CA LYS A 241 52.70 26.45 -20.04
C LYS A 241 53.79 26.75 -21.07
N GLY A 242 53.53 27.74 -21.91
CA GLY A 242 54.49 28.27 -22.88
C GLY A 242 54.34 29.78 -22.93
N GLY A 243 55.01 30.47 -22.01
CA GLY A 243 55.16 31.92 -22.08
C GLY A 243 56.08 32.30 -23.24
N PRO A 244 55.90 33.48 -23.84
CA PRO A 244 56.89 34.04 -24.75
C PRO A 244 58.04 34.60 -23.91
N GLU A 245 59.14 33.88 -23.83
CA GLU A 245 60.42 34.47 -23.46
C GLU A 245 61.40 34.28 -24.62
N GLU A 246 62.01 35.40 -25.00
CA GLU A 246 63.18 35.54 -25.86
C GLU A 246 62.96 35.75 -27.37
N LEU A 247 62.68 37.01 -27.73
CA LEU A 247 63.26 37.65 -28.91
C LEU A 247 63.57 39.13 -28.60
N ILE A 248 64.57 39.34 -27.76
CA ILE A 248 65.31 40.61 -27.65
C ILE A 248 66.81 40.29 -27.66
N LYS A 249 67.40 40.15 -28.85
CA LYS A 249 68.64 40.78 -29.32
C LYS A 249 69.11 40.18 -30.64
#